data_AF-A0A6G2DWQ4-F1
#
_entry.id   AF-A0A6G2DWQ4-F1
#
_cell.length_a   1.000
_cell.length_b   1.000
_cell.length_c   1.000
_cell.angle_alpha   90.00
_cell.angle_beta   90.00
_cell.angle_gamma   90.00
#
_symmetry.space_group_name_H-M   'P 1'
#
loop_
_entity.id
_entity.type
_entity.pdbx_description
1 polymer ?
#
loop_
_entity_poly.entity_id
_entity_poly.type
_entity_poly.pdbx_seq_one_letter_code
_entity_poly.pdbx_strand_id
1 'polypeptide(L)'
;VEGINVHKYGAHIFHTSNKKVWDYVNQFAEFNNYINSPVANYKGSLYNLPFNMNTFYAMWGTKTPQEVKDKIAEQTADMKDVEPKNLEEQAIKLIGPDIYEKLI
;
A
#
# COMPACT_ATOMS: atom_id res chain seq x y z
N VAL A 1 22.18 15.54 8.26
CA VAL A 1 22.22 16.93 7.75
C VAL A 1 21.71 17.80 8.88
N GLU A 2 22.52 18.73 9.41
CA GLU A 2 22.06 19.63 10.48
C GLU A 2 21.40 18.91 11.69
N GLY A 3 21.97 17.77 12.12
CA GLY A 3 21.40 16.95 13.22
C GLY A 3 20.32 15.94 12.81
N ILE A 4 19.90 15.92 11.55
CA ILE A 4 18.92 14.97 11.02
C ILE A 4 19.61 13.69 10.50
N ASN A 5 19.14 12.53 10.94
CA ASN A 5 19.52 11.23 10.40
C ASN A 5 18.86 11.02 9.02
N VAL A 6 19.66 10.85 7.97
CA VAL A 6 19.18 10.76 6.59
C VAL A 6 19.57 9.41 5.98
N HIS A 7 18.59 8.72 5.38
CA HIS A 7 18.82 7.46 4.70
C HIS A 7 19.28 7.73 3.27
N LYS A 8 20.59 7.60 3.01
CA LYS A 8 21.20 7.97 1.71
C LYS A 8 20.83 7.06 0.54
N TYR A 9 20.41 5.83 0.83
CA TYR A 9 20.18 4.78 -0.17
C TYR A 9 18.71 4.30 -0.15
N GLY A 10 17.78 5.22 0.04
CA GLY A 10 16.35 4.94 0.16
C GLY A 10 15.90 4.73 1.61
N ALA A 11 14.61 4.99 1.88
CA ALA A 11 14.04 4.82 3.20
C ALA A 11 14.13 3.34 3.64
N HIS A 12 14.53 3.11 4.88
CA HIS A 12 14.65 1.78 5.48
C HIS A 12 13.82 1.79 6.76
N ILE A 13 12.65 1.18 6.72
CA ILE A 13 11.76 1.09 7.88
C ILE A 13 11.83 -0.34 8.38
N PHE A 14 12.22 -0.54 9.63
CA PHE A 14 12.26 -1.86 10.24
C PHE A 14 10.83 -2.32 10.57
N HIS A 15 10.49 -3.55 10.16
CA HIS A 15 9.25 -4.21 10.56
C HIS A 15 9.49 -5.72 10.65
N THR A 16 8.87 -6.38 11.64
CA THR A 16 8.94 -7.83 11.77
C THR A 16 7.75 -8.34 12.58
N SER A 17 7.21 -9.49 12.21
CA SER A 17 6.27 -10.27 13.05
C SER A 17 7.00 -11.31 13.91
N ASN A 18 8.32 -11.46 13.75
CA ASN A 18 9.12 -12.43 14.48
C ASN A 18 9.66 -11.82 15.78
N LYS A 19 9.06 -12.22 16.90
CA LYS A 19 9.46 -11.74 18.23
C LYS A 19 10.94 -11.99 18.54
N LYS A 20 11.51 -13.14 18.14
CA LYS A 20 12.94 -13.43 18.42
C LYS A 20 13.87 -12.46 17.70
N VAL A 21 13.52 -12.10 16.45
CA VAL A 21 14.28 -11.10 15.68
C VAL A 21 14.12 -9.71 16.30
N TRP A 22 12.89 -9.34 16.70
CA TRP A 22 12.63 -8.08 17.42
C TRP A 22 13.47 -7.97 18.70
N ASP A 23 13.43 -9.00 19.55
CA ASP A 23 14.17 -9.04 20.80
C ASP A 23 15.68 -8.99 20.56
N TYR A 24 16.17 -9.64 19.50
CA TYR A 24 17.59 -9.62 19.14
C TYR A 24 18.08 -8.24 18.72
N VAL A 25 17.38 -7.56 17.80
CA VAL A 25 17.83 -6.23 17.33
C VAL A 25 17.79 -5.17 18.42
N ASN A 26 16.85 -5.29 19.36
CA ASN A 26 16.73 -4.38 20.51
C ASN A 26 17.86 -4.53 21.54
N GLN A 27 18.73 -5.53 21.41
CA GLN A 27 19.98 -5.61 22.20
C GLN A 27 21.03 -4.59 21.73
N PHE A 28 20.89 -4.08 20.50
CA PHE A 28 21.90 -3.22 19.85
C PHE A 28 21.42 -1.78 19.63
N ALA A 29 20.12 -1.56 19.54
CA ALA A 29 19.54 -0.23 19.33
C ALA A 29 18.13 -0.15 19.89
N GLU A 30 17.75 1.03 20.37
CA GLU A 30 16.36 1.35 20.71
C GLU A 30 15.60 1.79 19.46
N PHE A 31 14.38 1.28 19.29
CA PHE A 31 13.48 1.66 18.20
C PHE A 31 12.38 2.59 18.72
N ASN A 32 12.04 3.60 17.94
CA ASN A 32 10.81 4.35 18.15
C ASN A 32 9.60 3.57 17.62
N ASN A 33 8.40 4.10 17.85
CA ASN A 33 7.14 3.51 17.40
C ASN A 33 6.66 4.09 16.05
N TYR A 34 7.58 4.43 15.15
CA TYR A 34 7.22 4.98 13.84
C TYR A 34 6.41 3.98 13.01
N ILE A 35 5.29 4.43 12.45
CA ILE A 35 4.44 3.65 11.53
C ILE A 35 4.58 4.25 10.14
N ASN A 36 5.06 3.45 9.18
CA ASN A 36 5.16 3.89 7.79
C ASN A 36 3.76 4.05 7.20
N SER A 37 3.44 5.26 6.71
CA SER A 37 2.16 5.57 6.07
C SER A 37 2.41 6.47 4.86
N PRO A 38 2.88 5.92 3.73
CA PRO A 38 3.19 6.70 2.53
C PRO A 38 1.94 7.34 1.92
N VAL A 39 2.16 8.38 1.12
CA VAL A 39 1.13 9.07 0.35
C VAL A 39 1.55 9.08 -1.12
N ALA A 40 0.64 8.69 -2.00
CA ALA A 40 0.79 8.79 -3.45
C ALA A 40 0.17 10.10 -3.95
N ASN A 41 0.82 10.74 -4.93
CA ASN A 41 0.31 11.91 -5.62
C ASN A 41 0.11 11.57 -7.10
N TYR A 42 -1.15 11.48 -7.53
CA TYR A 42 -1.51 11.29 -8.93
C TYR A 42 -2.17 12.57 -9.46
N LYS A 43 -1.45 13.31 -10.31
CA LYS A 43 -1.94 14.55 -10.95
C LYS A 43 -2.53 15.58 -9.96
N GLY A 44 -1.97 15.68 -8.75
CA GLY A 44 -2.42 16.59 -7.70
C GLY A 44 -3.42 15.97 -6.71
N SER A 45 -3.95 14.78 -6.97
CA SER A 45 -4.78 14.03 -6.04
C SER A 45 -3.91 13.17 -5.12
N LEU A 46 -4.13 13.30 -3.81
CA LEU A 46 -3.39 12.56 -2.78
C LEU A 46 -4.16 11.32 -2.32
N TYR A 47 -3.45 10.19 -2.21
CA TYR A 47 -4.01 8.91 -1.78
C TYR A 47 -3.14 8.26 -0.70
N ASN A 48 -3.77 7.72 0.35
CA ASN A 48 -3.05 6.96 1.38
C ASN A 48 -2.60 5.60 0.86
N LEU A 49 -1.39 5.17 1.27
CA LEU A 49 -0.88 3.82 1.07
C LEU A 49 -0.59 3.13 2.41
N PRO A 50 -0.69 1.79 2.47
CA PRO A 50 -1.16 0.87 1.42
C PRO A 50 -2.66 1.02 1.16
N PHE A 51 -3.19 0.32 0.15
CA PHE A 51 -4.62 0.37 -0.19
C PHE A 51 -5.49 0.01 1.02
N ASN A 52 -6.28 0.98 1.48
CA ASN A 52 -7.18 0.84 2.62
C ASN A 52 -8.43 1.71 2.41
N MET A 53 -9.35 1.75 3.38
CA MET A 53 -10.60 2.51 3.25
C MET A 53 -10.40 4.00 2.95
N ASN A 54 -9.32 4.64 3.43
CA ASN A 54 -9.02 6.02 3.06
C ASN A 54 -8.69 6.14 1.57
N THR A 55 -7.94 5.18 1.02
CA THR A 55 -7.64 5.09 -0.41
C THR A 55 -8.93 4.93 -1.21
N PHE A 56 -9.78 3.98 -0.85
CA PHE A 56 -11.02 3.69 -1.58
C PHE A 56 -12.03 4.83 -1.48
N TYR A 57 -12.12 5.48 -0.32
CA TYR A 57 -12.93 6.68 -0.15
C TYR A 57 -12.44 7.83 -1.05
N ALA A 58 -11.14 8.10 -1.09
CA ALA A 58 -10.57 9.12 -1.98
C ALA A 58 -10.71 8.75 -3.47
N MET A 59 -10.73 7.45 -3.80
CA MET A 59 -10.84 6.94 -5.17
C MET A 59 -12.27 7.00 -5.71
N TRP A 60 -13.24 6.52 -4.93
CA TRP A 60 -14.59 6.22 -5.38
C TRP A 60 -15.70 6.79 -4.48
N GLY A 61 -15.35 7.41 -3.34
CA GLY A 61 -16.31 7.89 -2.35
C GLY A 61 -16.97 6.78 -1.51
N THR A 62 -16.54 5.52 -1.65
CA THR A 62 -17.05 4.37 -0.89
C THR A 62 -16.77 4.51 0.59
N LYS A 63 -17.76 4.20 1.43
CA LYS A 63 -17.71 4.34 2.90
C LYS A 63 -17.75 3.00 3.62
N THR A 64 -18.19 1.94 2.97
CA THR A 64 -18.28 0.60 3.59
C THR A 64 -17.38 -0.41 2.89
N PRO A 65 -16.87 -1.43 3.61
CA PRO A 65 -16.10 -2.50 2.98
C PRO A 65 -16.87 -3.26 1.90
N GLN A 66 -18.21 -3.31 1.99
CA GLN A 66 -19.02 -3.99 0.99
C GLN A 66 -19.05 -3.21 -0.33
N GLU A 67 -19.25 -1.89 -0.27
CA GLU A 67 -19.20 -1.03 -1.46
C GLU A 67 -17.84 -1.14 -2.18
N VAL A 68 -16.74 -1.26 -1.42
CA VAL A 68 -15.40 -1.48 -1.99
C VAL A 68 -15.32 -2.82 -2.70
N LYS A 69 -15.80 -3.91 -2.07
CA LYS A 69 -15.80 -5.24 -2.68
C LYS A 69 -16.63 -5.28 -3.95
N ASP A 70 -17.80 -4.64 -3.94
CA ASP A 70 -18.69 -4.56 -5.08
C ASP A 70 -18.01 -3.78 -6.22
N LYS A 71 -17.34 -2.66 -5.91
CA LYS A 71 -16.63 -1.86 -6.92
C LYS A 71 -15.43 -2.59 -7.53
N ILE A 72 -14.65 -3.30 -6.72
CA ILE A 72 -13.55 -4.14 -7.20
C ILE A 72 -14.09 -5.30 -8.05
N ALA A 73 -15.19 -5.95 -7.63
CA ALA A 73 -15.80 -7.03 -8.40
C ALA A 73 -16.34 -6.55 -9.75
N GLU A 74 -16.94 -5.36 -9.80
CA GLU A 74 -17.33 -4.69 -11.05
C GLU A 74 -16.13 -4.48 -11.96
N GLN A 75 -15.03 -3.94 -11.44
CA GLN A 75 -13.82 -3.62 -12.21
C GLN A 75 -13.00 -4.83 -12.67
N THR A 76 -13.13 -5.96 -11.99
CA THR A 76 -12.33 -7.17 -12.25
C THR A 76 -13.14 -8.28 -12.91
N ALA A 77 -14.39 -7.99 -13.31
CA ALA A 77 -15.31 -8.97 -13.89
C ALA A 77 -14.70 -9.72 -15.09
N ASP A 78 -14.05 -8.99 -16.00
CA ASP A 78 -13.42 -9.56 -17.21
C ASP A 78 -12.14 -10.37 -16.92
N MET A 79 -11.56 -10.21 -15.72
CA MET A 79 -10.33 -10.87 -15.30
C MET A 79 -10.57 -12.08 -14.38
N LYS A 80 -11.83 -12.39 -14.05
CA LYS A 80 -12.19 -13.41 -13.05
C LYS A 80 -11.60 -14.79 -13.39
N ASP A 81 -11.78 -15.21 -14.64
CA ASP A 81 -11.34 -16.52 -15.14
C ASP A 81 -10.04 -16.45 -15.96
N VAL A 82 -9.39 -15.28 -16.00
CA VAL A 82 -8.11 -15.07 -16.69
C VAL A 82 -6.96 -15.38 -15.74
N GLU A 83 -6.05 -16.26 -16.13
CA GLU A 83 -4.79 -16.47 -15.40
C GLU A 83 -3.79 -15.37 -15.78
N PRO A 84 -3.38 -14.49 -14.84
CA PRO A 84 -2.51 -13.36 -15.15
C PRO A 84 -1.08 -13.84 -15.48
N LYS A 85 -0.51 -13.31 -16.56
CA LYS A 85 0.81 -13.68 -17.09
C LYS A 85 1.88 -12.65 -16.80
N ASN A 86 1.51 -11.48 -16.30
CA ASN A 86 2.41 -10.39 -15.97
C ASN A 86 1.90 -9.59 -14.75
N LEU A 87 2.71 -8.63 -14.30
CA LEU A 87 2.39 -7.79 -13.13
C LEU A 87 1.12 -6.98 -13.35
N GLU A 88 0.98 -6.36 -14.53
CA GLU A 88 -0.18 -5.54 -14.89
C GLU A 88 -1.49 -6.33 -14.79
N GLU A 89 -1.56 -7.50 -15.43
CA GLU A 89 -2.72 -8.39 -15.36
C GLU A 89 -3.01 -8.85 -13.93
N GLN A 90 -1.98 -9.17 -13.14
CA GLN A 90 -2.12 -9.56 -11.74
C GLN A 90 -2.68 -8.40 -10.88
N ALA A 91 -2.19 -7.18 -11.10
CA ALA A 91 -2.66 -5.99 -10.40
C ALA A 91 -4.12 -5.70 -10.76
N ILE A 92 -4.43 -5.58 -12.05
CA ILE A 92 -5.79 -5.32 -12.53
C ILE A 92 -6.74 -6.39 -12.01
N LYS A 93 -6.37 -7.67 -12.04
CA LYS A 93 -7.22 -8.76 -11.50
C LYS A 93 -7.52 -8.63 -10.01
N LEU A 94 -6.62 -8.06 -9.20
CA LEU A 94 -6.80 -7.94 -7.76
C LEU A 94 -7.52 -6.65 -7.33
N ILE A 95 -7.20 -5.53 -7.97
CA ILE A 95 -7.56 -4.18 -7.49
C ILE A 95 -8.31 -3.34 -8.52
N GLY A 96 -8.50 -3.85 -9.74
CA GLY A 96 -9.15 -3.13 -10.83
C GLY A 96 -8.22 -2.11 -11.53
N PRO A 97 -8.63 -1.62 -12.71
CA PRO A 97 -7.82 -0.72 -13.52
C PRO A 97 -7.67 0.67 -12.88
N ASP A 98 -8.67 1.17 -12.15
CA ASP A 98 -8.60 2.52 -11.55
C ASP A 98 -7.44 2.66 -10.54
N ILE A 99 -7.29 1.66 -9.67
CA ILE A 99 -6.23 1.66 -8.66
C ILE A 99 -4.88 1.42 -9.33
N TYR A 100 -4.83 0.50 -10.31
CA TYR A 100 -3.64 0.24 -11.09
C TYR A 100 -3.14 1.52 -11.79
N GLU A 101 -3.96 2.17 -12.62
CA GLU A 101 -3.55 3.33 -13.42
C GLU A 101 -3.13 4.54 -12.59
N LYS A 102 -3.68 4.69 -11.38
CA LYS A 102 -3.40 5.86 -10.54
C LYS A 102 -2.27 5.64 -9.54
N LEU A 103 -2.08 4.41 -9.04
CA LEU A 103 -1.27 4.15 -7.85
C LEU A 103 -0.18 3.08 -8.02
N ILE A 104 -0.11 2.41 -9.17
CA ILE A 104 0.91 1.40 -9.51
C ILE A 104 1.70 1.91 -10.72
#